data_AF-A0A1F9BA66-F1
#
_entry.id   AF-A0A1F9BA66-F1
#
_cell.length_a   1.000
_cell.length_b   1.000
_cell.length_c   1.000
_cell.angle_alpha   90.00
_cell.angle_beta   90.00
_cell.angle_gamma   90.00
#
_symmetry.space_group_name_H-M   'P 1'
#
loop_
_entity.id
_entity.type
_entity.pdbx_description
1 polymer ?
#
loop_
_entity_poly.entity_id
_entity_poly.type
_entity_poly.pdbx_seq_one_letter_code
_entity_poly.pdbx_strand_id
1 'polypeptide(L)'
;MKRLFVVFFIFFLGCAGPGGPLPEVIVSPHEPADSIREARSRFRPYLKTTTTLHCLLVGGPVNRGLAGGGHPVFLNYLNPQTNQPHLRLIGTDLGFAFTHQGSNIILFGDTWPLPTAAYDDSLATFPLQEHGACPILTFPAEAEPPESLPVRPIMVYHRNTTGEWTPYPMGALKTPLAGFSSGDAAYGIFGVGVRTCPCDAGDICLGGFCYAPAGHVRALPRSIAAASPLPDFYEESLLNLRDFVNIAVRVVPHFDPENPAANVYHLDPTVSFDEQATQPALLVWGKPAFGSLFSTVPTYLMYYDLSATGEDRWLPHYYTGTIGGIPQWSTVSSSEKIAPGLAPVITADSETIEDMSIKQPWQISVSFVPSMHKWIMLYGCRPPGNARGISFADNPKVGIYMREADHPWGPWSAARRIWSAVADGGHTSFMFHSVKNPNAYDYELSGDTYISDHPTPRNNDYNYGYEYGASIIDSLTWYDSAAGKTHLYWAMSTGNPYRVVLMHTILEYSFRSVR
;
A
#
# COMPACT_ATOMS: atom_id res chain seq x y z
N MET A 1 -31.12 27.70 -52.30
CA MET A 1 -30.49 28.50 -51.25
C MET A 1 -29.56 27.62 -50.43
N LYS A 2 -28.25 27.63 -50.72
CA LYS A 2 -27.21 26.96 -49.91
C LYS A 2 -26.41 28.08 -49.26
N ARG A 3 -26.41 28.15 -47.92
CA ARG A 3 -25.63 29.13 -47.17
C ARG A 3 -24.18 28.62 -47.06
N LEU A 4 -23.26 29.40 -47.60
CA LEU A 4 -21.83 29.26 -47.45
C LEU A 4 -21.43 29.87 -46.10
N PHE A 5 -20.90 29.07 -45.18
CA PHE A 5 -20.24 29.58 -43.97
C PHE A 5 -18.77 29.83 -44.31
N VAL A 6 -18.38 31.11 -44.31
CA VAL A 6 -17.00 31.55 -44.42
C VAL A 6 -16.44 31.63 -43.00
N VAL A 7 -15.44 30.81 -42.69
CA VAL A 7 -14.67 30.88 -41.45
C VAL A 7 -13.50 31.83 -41.69
N PHE A 8 -13.43 32.92 -40.92
CA PHE A 8 -12.27 33.81 -40.90
C PHE A 8 -11.20 33.25 -39.96
N PHE A 9 -10.02 32.94 -40.49
CA PHE A 9 -8.79 32.83 -39.69
C PHE A 9 -8.11 34.19 -39.69
N ILE A 10 -8.10 34.87 -38.54
CA ILE A 10 -7.27 36.06 -38.33
C ILE A 10 -5.90 35.56 -37.86
N PHE A 11 -4.92 35.57 -38.76
CA PHE A 11 -3.51 35.44 -38.38
C PHE A 11 -3.00 36.78 -37.88
N PHE A 12 -2.69 36.89 -36.58
CA PHE A 12 -1.76 37.90 -36.11
C PHE A 12 -0.33 37.43 -36.41
N LEU A 13 0.24 37.92 -37.51
CA LEU A 13 1.70 37.97 -37.65
C LEU A 13 2.20 39.16 -36.82
N GLY A 14 2.69 38.88 -35.63
CA GLY A 14 3.37 39.84 -34.77
C GLY A 14 4.50 39.14 -34.03
N CYS A 15 5.74 39.54 -34.31
CA CYS A 15 6.92 39.11 -33.58
C CYS A 15 6.78 39.48 -32.09
N ALA A 16 6.68 38.49 -31.21
CA ALA A 16 6.81 38.68 -29.77
C ALA A 16 8.18 38.16 -29.32
N GLY A 17 8.96 39.04 -28.69
CA GLY A 17 10.26 38.72 -28.11
C GLY A 17 10.16 37.80 -26.89
N PRO A 18 11.30 37.36 -26.33
CA PRO A 18 11.35 36.44 -25.21
C PRO A 18 10.84 37.13 -23.94
N GLY A 19 9.66 36.75 -23.45
CA GLY A 19 9.14 37.24 -22.16
C GLY A 19 7.62 37.38 -22.00
N GLY A 20 6.80 37.03 -23.00
CA GLY A 20 5.34 37.05 -22.85
C GLY A 20 4.78 35.84 -22.08
N PRO A 21 3.70 35.99 -21.28
CA PRO A 21 3.03 34.87 -20.63
C PRO A 21 2.47 33.89 -21.68
N LEU A 22 2.48 32.59 -21.35
CA LEU A 22 1.89 31.55 -22.19
C LEU A 22 0.40 31.84 -22.42
N PRO A 23 -0.16 31.57 -23.62
CA PRO A 23 -1.56 31.77 -23.88
C PRO A 23 -2.40 30.83 -23.01
N GLU A 24 -3.26 31.42 -22.19
CA GLU A 24 -4.27 30.72 -21.40
C GLU A 24 -5.40 30.27 -22.34
N VAL A 25 -5.63 28.96 -22.44
CA VAL A 25 -6.72 28.41 -23.23
C VAL A 25 -7.98 28.41 -22.38
N ILE A 26 -8.79 29.45 -22.53
CA ILE A 26 -10.12 29.54 -21.91
C ILE A 26 -11.10 28.79 -22.83
N VAL A 27 -11.49 27.58 -22.44
CA VAL A 27 -12.53 26.81 -23.15
C VAL A 27 -13.90 27.32 -22.70
N SER A 28 -14.72 27.77 -23.67
CA SER A 28 -16.08 28.24 -23.40
C SER A 28 -17.01 27.08 -23.04
N PRO A 29 -17.92 27.21 -22.05
CA PRO A 29 -18.82 26.13 -21.60
C PRO A 29 -19.88 25.69 -22.63
N HIS A 30 -19.85 26.22 -23.86
CA HIS A 30 -20.80 25.90 -24.94
C HIS A 30 -20.19 25.18 -26.15
N GLU A 31 -18.95 24.69 -26.05
CA GLU A 31 -18.34 23.95 -27.15
C GLU A 31 -18.89 22.51 -27.29
N PRO A 32 -19.10 22.00 -28.53
CA PRO A 32 -19.55 20.64 -28.76
C PRO A 32 -18.53 19.62 -28.22
N ALA A 33 -19.00 18.51 -27.65
CA ALA A 33 -18.16 17.45 -27.07
C ALA A 33 -17.05 16.94 -28.01
N ASP A 34 -17.26 17.01 -29.32
CA ASP A 34 -16.27 16.60 -30.35
C ASP A 34 -15.04 17.52 -30.39
N SER A 35 -15.18 18.82 -30.13
CA SER A 35 -14.07 19.78 -30.09
C SER A 35 -13.18 19.60 -28.86
N ILE A 36 -13.77 19.27 -27.71
CA ILE A 36 -13.04 18.88 -26.49
C ILE A 36 -12.26 17.57 -26.73
N ARG A 37 -12.85 16.62 -27.47
CA ARG A 37 -12.20 15.35 -27.81
C ARG A 37 -11.01 15.56 -28.76
N GLU A 38 -11.15 16.43 -29.76
CA GLU A 38 -10.05 16.79 -30.66
C GLU A 38 -8.94 17.55 -29.93
N ALA A 39 -9.28 18.50 -29.07
CA ALA A 39 -8.30 19.22 -28.24
C ALA A 39 -7.51 18.26 -27.33
N ARG A 40 -8.18 17.31 -26.65
CA ARG A 40 -7.51 16.30 -25.81
C ARG A 40 -6.56 15.38 -26.60
N SER A 41 -6.79 15.18 -27.90
CA SER A 41 -5.87 14.37 -28.72
C SER A 41 -4.54 15.08 -29.03
N ARG A 42 -4.49 16.42 -28.94
CA ARG A 42 -3.30 17.24 -29.25
C ARG A 42 -2.40 17.50 -28.03
N PHE A 43 -2.82 17.11 -26.83
CA PHE A 43 -2.05 17.28 -25.61
C PHE A 43 -1.88 15.94 -24.91
N ARG A 44 -0.63 15.54 -24.63
CA ARG A 44 -0.38 14.39 -23.77
C ARG A 44 -0.26 14.89 -22.33
N PRO A 45 -1.08 14.39 -21.40
CA PRO A 45 -0.91 14.72 -20.00
C PRO A 45 0.47 14.22 -19.56
N TYR A 46 1.25 15.12 -18.97
CA TYR A 46 2.51 14.81 -18.34
C TYR A 46 2.37 15.08 -16.86
N LEU A 47 2.52 14.04 -16.05
CA LEU A 47 2.47 14.15 -14.61
C LEU A 47 3.89 14.15 -14.06
N LYS A 48 4.23 15.25 -13.38
CA LYS A 48 5.48 15.41 -12.64
C LYS A 48 5.25 14.97 -11.20
N THR A 49 6.23 14.26 -10.65
CA THR A 49 6.19 13.75 -9.28
C THR A 49 7.41 14.21 -8.50
N THR A 50 7.24 14.55 -7.24
CA THR A 50 8.34 14.81 -6.30
C THR A 50 8.01 14.12 -5.00
N THR A 51 8.86 13.20 -4.56
CA THR A 51 8.65 12.42 -3.35
C THR A 51 9.71 12.72 -2.33
N THR A 52 9.31 12.87 -1.07
CA THR A 52 10.21 13.13 0.05
C THR A 52 9.80 12.29 1.26
N LEU A 53 10.77 12.00 2.13
CA LEU A 53 10.48 11.53 3.47
C LEU A 53 9.79 12.67 4.24
N HIS A 54 8.60 12.41 4.78
CA HIS A 54 7.92 13.38 5.63
C HIS A 54 8.37 13.21 7.09
N CYS A 55 8.25 11.99 7.63
CA CYS A 55 8.78 11.63 8.95
C CYS A 55 8.79 10.12 9.20
N LEU A 56 9.39 9.74 10.33
CA LEU A 56 9.36 8.38 10.86
C LEU A 56 8.09 8.16 11.69
N LEU A 57 7.28 7.16 11.35
CA LEU A 57 6.05 6.81 12.10
C LEU A 57 6.35 5.88 13.26
N VAL A 58 7.13 4.82 13.03
CA VAL A 58 7.60 3.93 14.08
C VAL A 58 9.02 3.45 13.75
N GLY A 59 9.87 3.46 14.77
CA GLY A 59 11.24 2.97 14.70
C GLY A 59 12.08 3.55 15.83
N GLY A 60 12.96 2.73 16.41
CA GLY A 60 13.95 3.19 17.39
C GLY A 60 15.02 4.07 16.74
N PRO A 61 15.70 4.93 17.51
CA PRO A 61 16.82 5.68 16.98
C PRO A 61 17.96 4.73 16.61
N VAL A 62 18.86 5.31 15.86
CA VAL A 62 20.14 4.75 15.47
C VAL A 62 21.10 4.85 16.67
N ASN A 63 21.79 3.76 17.01
CA ASN A 63 22.72 3.68 18.15
C ASN A 63 23.87 4.70 18.00
N ARG A 64 23.93 5.78 18.81
CA ARG A 64 25.19 6.53 18.99
C ARG A 64 26.09 5.79 19.97
N GLY A 65 26.87 4.84 19.48
CA GLY A 65 27.91 4.22 20.29
C GLY A 65 28.98 5.25 20.64
N LEU A 66 29.13 5.58 21.93
CA LEU A 66 30.34 6.24 22.43
C LEU A 66 31.50 5.25 22.27
N ALA A 67 32.49 5.60 21.46
CA ALA A 67 33.77 4.91 21.42
C ALA A 67 34.47 5.08 22.78
N GLY A 68 34.31 4.12 23.69
CA GLY A 68 35.01 4.13 24.97
C GLY A 68 34.34 3.35 26.10
N GLY A 69 34.48 2.02 26.08
CA GLY A 69 34.48 1.15 27.26
C GLY A 69 33.59 1.50 28.46
N GLY A 70 32.26 1.42 28.31
CA GLY A 70 31.35 1.52 29.46
C GLY A 70 29.90 1.23 29.10
N HIS A 71 29.50 -0.04 29.21
CA HIS A 71 28.13 -0.58 29.11
C HIS A 71 27.31 -0.25 27.84
N PRO A 72 26.50 -1.17 27.31
CA PRO A 72 25.56 -0.85 26.23
C PRO A 72 24.52 0.15 26.77
N VAL A 73 24.73 1.43 26.45
CA VAL A 73 23.72 2.46 26.66
C VAL A 73 22.67 2.26 25.57
N PHE A 74 21.54 1.65 25.93
CA PHE A 74 20.35 1.60 25.07
C PHE A 74 19.84 3.03 24.87
N LEU A 75 20.32 3.71 23.83
CA LEU A 75 19.89 5.05 23.47
C LEU A 75 18.44 5.00 22.97
N ASN A 76 17.53 5.40 23.87
CA ASN A 76 16.21 5.99 23.66
C ASN A 76 15.48 5.67 22.35
N TYR A 77 14.86 4.48 22.26
CA TYR A 77 13.70 4.12 21.42
C TYR A 77 12.55 5.13 21.47
N LEU A 78 12.81 6.37 21.07
CA LEU A 78 11.80 7.39 20.89
C LEU A 78 11.18 7.09 19.55
N ASN A 79 9.97 6.55 19.59
CA ASN A 79 9.03 6.75 18.52
C ASN A 79 8.74 8.26 18.51
N PRO A 80 9.35 9.05 17.59
CA PRO A 80 9.30 10.51 17.68
C PRO A 80 7.88 11.05 17.52
N GLN A 81 6.95 10.20 17.09
CA GLN A 81 5.57 10.53 16.79
C GLN A 81 4.58 9.80 17.70
N THR A 82 4.92 9.59 18.98
CA THR A 82 3.93 9.10 19.98
C THR A 82 3.71 10.11 21.08
N ASN A 83 2.46 10.19 21.56
CA ASN A 83 2.12 10.88 22.81
C ASN A 83 2.41 10.03 24.07
N GLN A 84 2.99 8.84 23.90
CA GLN A 84 3.28 7.87 24.94
C GLN A 84 4.80 7.72 25.12
N PRO A 85 5.48 8.64 25.82
CA PRO A 85 6.94 8.69 25.89
C PRO A 85 7.58 7.48 26.61
N HIS A 86 6.79 6.70 27.36
CA HIS A 86 7.23 5.48 28.01
C HIS A 86 7.28 4.29 27.05
N LEU A 87 6.61 4.39 25.90
CA LEU A 87 6.47 3.29 24.96
C LEU A 87 7.75 3.12 24.12
N ARG A 88 8.25 1.89 24.06
CA ARG A 88 9.44 1.50 23.29
C ARG A 88 9.09 0.39 22.32
N LEU A 89 9.08 0.72 21.02
CA LEU A 89 8.77 -0.21 19.93
C LEU A 89 10.02 -0.43 19.06
N ILE A 90 10.25 -1.67 18.67
CA ILE A 90 11.27 -2.08 17.69
C ILE A 90 10.63 -2.98 16.65
N GLY A 91 11.10 -2.85 15.40
CA GLY A 91 10.60 -3.64 14.29
C GLY A 91 9.23 -3.13 13.98
N THR A 92 9.00 -2.62 12.80
CA THR A 92 7.63 -2.43 12.34
C THR A 92 7.65 -2.68 10.86
N ASP A 93 6.75 -3.52 10.45
CA ASP A 93 6.45 -3.81 9.08
C ASP A 93 5.04 -3.33 8.75
N LEU A 94 4.73 -3.16 7.47
CA LEU A 94 3.38 -3.09 6.91
C LEU A 94 2.42 -2.10 7.60
N GLY A 95 2.76 -0.81 7.57
CA GLY A 95 1.94 0.30 8.08
C GLY A 95 0.65 0.54 7.28
N PHE A 96 -0.35 -0.33 7.43
CA PHE A 96 -1.63 -0.21 6.72
C PHE A 96 -2.61 0.69 7.46
N ALA A 97 -2.96 1.82 6.85
CA ALA A 97 -3.91 2.77 7.44
C ALA A 97 -5.28 2.74 6.78
N PHE A 98 -6.33 2.94 7.57
CA PHE A 98 -7.71 3.16 7.11
C PHE A 98 -8.46 4.05 8.12
N THR A 99 -9.52 4.71 7.67
CA THR A 99 -10.36 5.56 8.53
C THR A 99 -11.55 4.77 9.07
N HIS A 100 -11.84 4.95 10.35
CA HIS A 100 -13.01 4.41 11.04
C HIS A 100 -13.50 5.42 12.08
N GLN A 101 -14.80 5.75 12.05
CA GLN A 101 -15.46 6.65 13.01
C GLN A 101 -14.69 7.96 13.28
N GLY A 102 -14.20 8.61 12.21
CA GLY A 102 -13.50 9.89 12.31
C GLY A 102 -12.05 9.82 12.84
N SER A 103 -11.49 8.62 13.04
CA SER A 103 -10.08 8.41 13.37
C SER A 103 -9.41 7.57 12.30
N ASN A 104 -8.11 7.80 12.09
CA ASN A 104 -7.30 6.82 11.37
C ASN A 104 -6.86 5.72 12.31
N ILE A 105 -6.93 4.49 11.83
CA ILE A 105 -6.32 3.30 12.42
C ILE A 105 -5.17 2.92 11.50
N ILE A 106 -4.00 2.65 12.07
CA ILE A 106 -2.86 2.07 11.36
C ILE A 106 -2.46 0.75 12.02
N LEU A 107 -2.39 -0.30 11.22
CA LEU A 107 -1.93 -1.62 11.63
C LEU A 107 -0.45 -1.73 11.31
N PHE A 108 0.31 -2.34 12.20
CA PHE A 108 1.73 -2.60 12.03
C PHE A 108 2.01 -4.09 12.24
N GLY A 109 2.74 -4.64 11.29
CA GLY A 109 3.42 -5.91 11.37
C GLY A 109 4.69 -5.86 12.21
N ASP A 110 5.18 -7.02 12.66
CA ASP A 110 6.47 -7.22 13.33
C ASP A 110 6.85 -6.16 14.39
N THR A 111 5.86 -5.60 15.09
CA THR A 111 5.98 -4.62 16.17
C THR A 111 6.26 -5.24 17.52
N TRP A 112 7.51 -5.17 17.95
CA TRP A 112 7.95 -5.72 19.22
C TRP A 112 8.02 -4.65 20.31
N PRO A 113 7.17 -4.73 21.34
CA PRO A 113 7.35 -3.94 22.54
C PRO A 113 8.57 -4.45 23.32
N LEU A 114 9.45 -3.56 23.74
CA LEU A 114 10.54 -3.97 24.65
C LEU A 114 10.02 -4.13 26.08
N PRO A 115 10.50 -5.16 26.84
CA PRO A 115 11.60 -6.07 26.50
C PRO A 115 11.18 -7.40 25.83
N THR A 116 9.89 -7.64 25.58
CA THR A 116 9.39 -8.98 25.16
C THR A 116 8.94 -9.05 23.70
N ALA A 117 9.48 -10.00 22.94
CA ALA A 117 9.06 -10.27 21.55
C ALA A 117 7.87 -11.25 21.45
N ALA A 118 7.03 -11.37 22.49
CA ALA A 118 5.98 -12.39 22.54
C ALA A 118 4.77 -12.06 21.64
N TYR A 119 4.55 -10.79 21.37
CA TYR A 119 3.57 -10.28 20.41
C TYR A 119 4.31 -9.37 19.45
N ASP A 120 4.01 -9.53 18.17
CA ASP A 120 4.72 -8.90 17.08
C ASP A 120 3.81 -8.10 16.18
N ASP A 121 2.54 -7.87 16.52
CA ASP A 121 1.69 -7.00 15.71
C ASP A 121 1.00 -6.00 16.63
N SER A 122 0.96 -4.75 16.18
CA SER A 122 0.37 -3.64 16.95
C SER A 122 -0.53 -2.79 16.08
N LEU A 123 -1.39 -2.02 16.72
CA LEU A 123 -2.14 -0.98 16.05
C LEU A 123 -1.91 0.34 16.76
N ALA A 124 -2.03 1.43 16.01
CA ALA A 124 -2.15 2.76 16.57
C ALA A 124 -3.32 3.49 15.93
N THR A 125 -3.74 4.55 16.59
CA THR A 125 -4.70 5.51 16.07
C THR A 125 -4.05 6.87 15.93
N PHE A 126 -4.55 7.69 15.01
CA PHE A 126 -4.21 9.10 14.95
C PHE A 126 -5.41 9.88 14.41
N PRO A 127 -5.63 11.12 14.87
CA PRO A 127 -6.77 11.92 14.42
C PRO A 127 -6.67 12.22 12.92
N LEU A 128 -7.80 12.61 12.33
CA LEU A 128 -7.79 13.34 11.05
C LEU A 128 -7.08 14.67 11.32
N GLN A 129 -5.83 14.82 10.85
CA GLN A 129 -5.01 15.99 11.12
C GLN A 129 -5.03 16.98 9.95
N GLU A 130 -4.68 18.23 10.24
CA GLU A 130 -4.36 19.21 9.22
C GLU A 130 -3.17 18.74 8.38
N HIS A 131 -3.22 19.07 7.09
CA HIS A 131 -2.27 18.62 6.10
C HIS A 131 -0.82 19.08 6.41
N GLY A 132 0.15 18.19 6.20
CA GLY A 132 1.58 18.53 6.29
C GLY A 132 2.20 18.43 7.68
N ALA A 133 1.43 18.04 8.71
CA ALA A 133 1.98 17.64 10.00
C ALA A 133 2.27 16.13 10.05
N CYS A 134 3.24 15.74 10.85
CA CYS A 134 3.46 14.35 11.19
C CYS A 134 2.38 13.87 12.16
N PRO A 135 1.71 12.74 11.87
CA PRO A 135 0.65 12.25 12.73
C PRO A 135 1.22 11.78 14.06
N ILE A 136 0.57 12.18 15.14
CA ILE A 136 0.89 11.71 16.49
C ILE A 136 0.09 10.42 16.72
N LEU A 137 0.80 9.31 16.78
CA LEU A 137 0.26 7.98 17.01
C LEU A 137 -0.08 7.78 18.49
N THR A 138 -1.23 7.16 18.72
CA THR A 138 -1.66 6.67 20.03
C THR A 138 -1.86 5.16 19.94
N PHE A 139 -1.03 4.40 20.64
CA PHE A 139 -1.13 2.95 20.75
C PHE A 139 -2.10 2.61 21.89
N PRO A 140 -3.06 1.70 21.68
CA PRO A 140 -3.87 1.19 22.78
C PRO A 140 -2.97 0.56 23.84
N ALA A 141 -3.14 0.99 25.09
CA ALA A 141 -2.48 0.41 26.25
C ALA A 141 -3.54 -0.15 27.20
N GLU A 142 -3.18 -1.16 27.97
CA GLU A 142 -4.00 -1.56 29.12
C GLU A 142 -4.00 -0.46 30.18
N ALA A 143 -5.04 -0.41 31.02
CA ALA A 143 -5.10 0.59 32.10
C ALA A 143 -3.96 0.40 33.11
N GLU A 144 -3.53 -0.86 33.30
CA GLU A 144 -2.38 -1.26 34.11
C GLU A 144 -1.58 -2.30 33.31
N PRO A 145 -0.85 -1.89 32.25
CA PRO A 145 -0.10 -2.84 31.46
C PRO A 145 1.02 -3.41 32.35
N PRO A 146 1.20 -4.74 32.40
CA PRO A 146 2.38 -5.29 33.05
C PRO A 146 3.62 -4.68 32.38
N GLU A 147 4.70 -4.41 33.13
CA GLU A 147 5.94 -3.82 32.56
C GLU A 147 6.47 -4.59 31.34
N SER A 148 6.09 -5.86 31.21
CA SER A 148 6.41 -6.73 30.08
C SER A 148 5.63 -6.44 28.80
N LEU A 149 4.46 -5.77 28.86
CA LEU A 149 3.56 -5.56 27.72
C LEU A 149 2.99 -4.13 27.71
N PRO A 150 3.82 -3.12 27.39
CA PRO A 150 3.39 -1.72 27.39
C PRO A 150 2.38 -1.36 26.28
N VAL A 151 2.19 -2.24 25.29
CA VAL A 151 1.17 -2.09 24.23
C VAL A 151 0.23 -3.27 24.27
N ARG A 152 -1.05 -2.98 24.08
CA ARG A 152 -2.04 -4.02 23.88
C ARG A 152 -1.81 -4.66 22.50
N PRO A 153 -1.52 -5.97 22.44
CA PRO A 153 -1.35 -6.64 21.16
C PRO A 153 -2.65 -6.63 20.35
N ILE A 154 -2.53 -6.74 19.03
CA ILE A 154 -3.69 -7.10 18.22
C ILE A 154 -4.15 -8.49 18.63
N MET A 155 -5.42 -8.63 18.98
CA MET A 155 -6.01 -9.92 19.34
C MET A 155 -7.10 -10.29 18.32
N VAL A 156 -6.87 -11.39 17.61
CA VAL A 156 -7.89 -12.03 16.77
C VAL A 156 -8.57 -13.10 17.62
N TYR A 157 -9.88 -13.30 17.51
CA TYR A 157 -10.65 -14.29 18.26
C TYR A 157 -11.34 -15.23 17.29
N HIS A 158 -11.33 -16.52 17.59
CA HIS A 158 -12.07 -17.54 16.84
C HIS A 158 -13.03 -18.28 17.77
N ARG A 159 -14.18 -18.70 17.23
CA ARG A 159 -15.07 -19.63 17.95
C ARG A 159 -14.46 -21.02 17.89
N ASN A 160 -14.23 -21.61 19.05
CA ASN A 160 -13.83 -23.00 19.14
C ASN A 160 -15.02 -23.94 18.83
N THR A 161 -14.80 -25.25 18.89
CA THR A 161 -15.85 -26.26 18.62
C THR A 161 -17.00 -26.24 19.64
N THR A 162 -16.83 -25.60 20.80
CA THR A 162 -17.90 -25.41 21.80
C THR A 162 -18.67 -24.10 21.61
N GLY A 163 -18.27 -23.27 20.62
CA GLY A 163 -18.87 -21.97 20.34
C GLY A 163 -18.32 -20.83 21.22
N GLU A 164 -17.34 -21.10 22.08
CA GLU A 164 -16.68 -20.09 22.92
C GLU A 164 -15.60 -19.32 22.15
N TRP A 165 -15.46 -18.04 22.48
CA TRP A 165 -14.43 -17.18 21.93
C TRP A 165 -13.08 -17.48 22.56
N THR A 166 -12.13 -17.92 21.73
CA THR A 166 -10.74 -18.13 22.16
C THR A 166 -9.81 -17.15 21.44
N PRO A 167 -8.94 -16.45 22.18
CA PRO A 167 -7.96 -15.56 21.58
C PRO A 167 -6.98 -16.36 20.71
N TYR A 168 -6.70 -15.80 19.55
CA TYR A 168 -5.71 -16.20 18.58
C TYR A 168 -4.59 -15.15 18.65
N PRO A 169 -3.52 -15.42 19.43
CA PRO A 169 -2.43 -14.46 19.55
C PRO A 169 -1.79 -14.25 18.18
N MET A 170 -1.67 -12.98 17.81
CA MET A 170 -0.85 -12.52 16.70
C MET A 170 0.61 -12.70 17.12
N GLY A 171 1.40 -13.27 16.23
CA GLY A 171 2.73 -13.82 16.48
C GLY A 171 3.43 -14.00 15.14
N ALA A 172 4.73 -14.33 15.17
CA ALA A 172 5.60 -14.37 13.97
C ALA A 172 4.88 -14.83 12.69
N LEU A 173 4.92 -13.98 11.66
CA LEU A 173 4.35 -14.22 10.32
C LEU A 173 2.82 -14.18 10.25
N LYS A 174 2.15 -13.57 11.24
CA LYS A 174 0.70 -13.31 11.21
C LYS A 174 0.35 -11.86 10.87
N THR A 175 1.17 -11.29 10.01
CA THR A 175 1.24 -9.85 9.77
C THR A 175 -0.09 -9.26 9.25
N PRO A 176 -0.47 -8.05 9.67
CA PRO A 176 -1.54 -7.29 9.05
C PRO A 176 -1.26 -7.07 7.57
N LEU A 177 -2.24 -7.38 6.72
CA LEU A 177 -2.15 -7.26 5.26
C LEU A 177 -3.00 -6.11 4.73
N ALA A 178 -4.10 -5.79 5.40
CA ALA A 178 -4.94 -4.64 5.09
C ALA A 178 -5.93 -4.35 6.23
N GLY A 179 -6.67 -3.25 6.13
CA GLY A 179 -7.82 -2.97 6.98
C GLY A 179 -8.83 -2.08 6.28
N PHE A 180 -10.08 -2.11 6.74
CA PHE A 180 -11.15 -1.27 6.21
C PHE A 180 -12.23 -1.02 7.26
N SER A 181 -13.13 -0.06 6.98
CA SER A 181 -14.32 0.17 7.78
C SER A 181 -15.59 -0.03 6.95
N SER A 182 -16.62 -0.62 7.55
CA SER A 182 -17.97 -0.67 6.97
C SER A 182 -18.91 0.40 7.55
N GLY A 183 -18.38 1.47 8.14
CA GLY A 183 -19.15 2.39 8.98
C GLY A 183 -19.25 1.88 10.42
N ASP A 184 -20.07 0.85 10.64
CA ASP A 184 -20.37 0.30 11.97
C ASP A 184 -19.21 -0.46 12.63
N ALA A 185 -18.34 -1.06 11.81
CA ALA A 185 -17.24 -1.89 12.29
C ALA A 185 -15.93 -1.57 11.56
N ALA A 186 -14.83 -1.82 12.26
CA ALA A 186 -13.49 -1.88 11.72
C ALA A 186 -13.10 -3.33 11.44
N TYR A 187 -12.45 -3.58 10.31
CA TYR A 187 -12.00 -4.90 9.90
C TYR A 187 -10.50 -4.87 9.68
N GLY A 188 -9.81 -5.84 10.26
CA GLY A 188 -8.41 -6.14 9.95
C GLY A 188 -8.34 -7.40 9.08
N ILE A 189 -7.49 -7.40 8.07
CA ILE A 189 -7.16 -8.57 7.26
C ILE A 189 -5.74 -8.97 7.64
N PHE A 190 -5.60 -10.16 8.19
CA PHE A 190 -4.34 -10.66 8.71
C PHE A 190 -3.91 -11.91 7.93
N GLY A 191 -2.62 -11.99 7.61
CA GLY A 191 -2.05 -13.26 7.22
C GLY A 191 -2.12 -14.18 8.43
N VAL A 192 -2.57 -15.40 8.27
CA VAL A 192 -2.39 -16.42 9.29
C VAL A 192 -1.56 -17.55 8.71
N GLY A 193 -0.40 -17.78 9.32
CA GLY A 193 0.35 -19.01 9.07
C GLY A 193 -0.58 -20.21 9.32
N VAL A 194 -0.66 -21.14 8.37
CA VAL A 194 -1.43 -22.38 8.57
C VAL A 194 -0.85 -23.15 9.76
N ARG A 195 -1.69 -23.39 10.78
CA ARG A 195 -1.32 -24.17 12.00
C ARG A 195 -0.94 -25.62 11.70
N THR A 196 -1.47 -26.15 10.60
CA THR A 196 -1.16 -27.48 10.09
C THR A 196 -0.69 -27.27 8.66
N CYS A 197 0.59 -27.50 8.43
CA CYS A 197 1.12 -27.73 7.09
C CYS A 197 0.76 -29.17 6.70
N PRO A 198 -0.27 -29.43 5.86
CA PRO A 198 -0.42 -30.73 5.22
C PRO A 198 0.61 -30.84 4.11
N CYS A 199 1.90 -30.73 4.44
CA CYS A 199 2.93 -30.92 3.43
C CYS A 199 2.98 -32.39 3.04
N ASP A 200 3.31 -32.66 1.77
CA ASP A 200 3.52 -34.02 1.31
C ASP A 200 4.71 -34.64 2.07
N ALA A 201 4.73 -35.97 2.21
CA ALA A 201 5.81 -36.65 2.93
C ALA A 201 7.17 -36.35 2.29
N GLY A 202 8.07 -35.67 3.02
CA GLY A 202 9.39 -35.26 2.55
C GLY A 202 9.58 -33.74 2.40
N ASP A 203 8.50 -32.97 2.48
CA ASP A 203 8.55 -31.51 2.48
C ASP A 203 8.80 -30.95 3.90
N ILE A 204 9.49 -29.81 3.99
CA ILE A 204 9.75 -29.12 5.25
C ILE A 204 8.69 -28.04 5.45
N CYS A 205 8.01 -28.03 6.60
CA CYS A 205 7.16 -26.90 6.98
C CYS A 205 7.95 -25.83 7.73
N LEU A 206 8.01 -24.63 7.17
CA LEU A 206 8.62 -23.46 7.81
C LEU A 206 7.66 -22.28 7.66
N GLY A 207 7.16 -21.75 8.79
CA GLY A 207 6.31 -20.56 8.79
C GLY A 207 4.96 -20.70 8.06
N GLY A 208 4.41 -21.91 7.96
CA GLY A 208 3.18 -22.18 7.21
C GLY A 208 3.39 -22.41 5.70
N PHE A 209 4.64 -22.53 5.25
CA PHE A 209 4.98 -22.87 3.87
C PHE A 209 5.52 -24.31 3.79
N CYS A 210 5.13 -25.04 2.74
CA CYS A 210 5.71 -26.34 2.41
C CYS A 210 6.85 -26.16 1.42
N TYR A 211 8.06 -26.53 1.84
CA TYR A 211 9.25 -26.52 1.02
C TYR A 211 9.54 -27.92 0.52
N ALA A 212 9.29 -28.16 -0.77
CA ALA A 212 9.72 -29.39 -1.41
C ALA A 212 11.24 -29.39 -1.62
N PRO A 213 11.92 -30.55 -1.56
CA PRO A 213 13.35 -30.67 -1.86
C PRO A 213 13.76 -30.11 -3.23
N ALA A 214 12.81 -29.99 -4.16
CA ALA A 214 12.98 -29.42 -5.50
C ALA A 214 12.82 -27.88 -5.57
N GLY A 215 12.66 -27.18 -4.43
CA GLY A 215 12.55 -25.72 -4.38
C GLY A 215 11.17 -25.16 -4.75
N HIS A 216 10.15 -26.01 -4.86
CA HIS A 216 8.77 -25.57 -5.00
C HIS A 216 8.20 -25.21 -3.62
N VAL A 217 7.84 -23.94 -3.44
CA VAL A 217 7.11 -23.45 -2.27
C VAL A 217 5.63 -23.51 -2.59
N ARG A 218 4.89 -24.40 -1.93
CA ARG A 218 3.41 -24.30 -1.89
C ARG A 218 3.04 -23.38 -0.74
N ALA A 219 2.47 -22.25 -1.10
CA ALA A 219 1.92 -21.30 -0.16
C ALA A 219 0.50 -21.77 0.21
N LEU A 220 0.21 -21.88 1.50
CA LEU A 220 -1.16 -21.99 2.02
C LEU A 220 -1.50 -20.76 2.89
N PRO A 221 -1.20 -19.51 2.47
CA PRO A 221 -1.59 -18.35 3.24
C PRO A 221 -3.11 -18.34 3.29
N ARG A 222 -3.64 -18.42 4.50
CA ARG A 222 -5.02 -18.06 4.75
C ARG A 222 -4.96 -16.62 5.22
N SER A 223 -5.75 -15.76 4.62
CA SER A 223 -6.04 -14.47 5.23
C SER A 223 -7.30 -14.66 6.07
N ILE A 224 -7.25 -14.24 7.34
CA ILE A 224 -8.45 -14.11 8.17
C ILE A 224 -8.80 -12.63 8.14
N ALA A 225 -9.98 -12.29 7.62
CA ALA A 225 -10.58 -11.01 7.96
C ALA A 225 -11.25 -11.19 9.30
N ALA A 226 -11.14 -10.19 10.14
CA ALA A 226 -11.79 -10.23 11.41
C ALA A 226 -12.39 -8.87 11.75
N ALA A 227 -13.60 -8.89 12.31
CA ALA A 227 -14.45 -7.72 12.50
C ALA A 227 -14.39 -7.25 13.94
N SER A 228 -14.43 -5.95 14.17
CA SER A 228 -14.59 -5.42 15.52
C SER A 228 -15.50 -4.21 15.64
N PRO A 229 -16.33 -4.15 16.71
CA PRO A 229 -16.90 -2.89 17.19
C PRO A 229 -15.89 -2.02 17.97
N LEU A 230 -14.69 -2.52 18.30
CA LEU A 230 -13.64 -1.81 19.03
C LEU A 230 -12.29 -2.01 18.30
N PRO A 231 -11.38 -1.04 18.22
CA PRO A 231 -10.16 -1.20 17.41
C PRO A 231 -9.29 -2.44 17.75
N ASP A 232 -9.46 -3.09 18.92
CA ASP A 232 -8.57 -4.13 19.43
C ASP A 232 -9.14 -5.56 19.47
N PHE A 233 -10.39 -5.82 19.06
CA PHE A 233 -11.05 -7.14 19.17
C PHE A 233 -11.48 -7.70 17.81
N TYR A 234 -10.72 -8.57 17.16
CA TYR A 234 -11.10 -9.00 15.82
C TYR A 234 -11.76 -10.39 15.80
N GLU A 235 -13.04 -10.51 15.47
CA GLU A 235 -13.76 -11.80 15.30
C GLU A 235 -13.55 -12.38 13.90
N GLU A 236 -13.01 -13.61 13.78
CA GLU A 236 -12.84 -14.32 12.50
C GLU A 236 -14.13 -14.30 11.67
N SER A 237 -14.06 -13.69 10.49
CA SER A 237 -15.18 -13.50 9.58
C SER A 237 -15.21 -14.56 8.49
N LEU A 238 -16.38 -14.69 7.85
CA LEU A 238 -16.61 -15.59 6.72
C LEU A 238 -15.96 -15.11 5.41
N LEU A 239 -15.21 -14.00 5.42
CA LEU A 239 -14.60 -13.44 4.21
C LEU A 239 -13.60 -14.44 3.62
N ASN A 240 -13.97 -15.06 2.50
CA ASN A 240 -13.09 -16.01 1.83
C ASN A 240 -12.03 -15.29 0.99
N LEU A 241 -10.95 -14.87 1.65
CA LEU A 241 -9.77 -14.30 1.01
C LEU A 241 -8.71 -15.36 0.68
N ARG A 242 -9.01 -16.65 0.81
CA ARG A 242 -8.06 -17.74 0.56
C ARG A 242 -7.54 -17.74 -0.86
N ASP A 243 -8.28 -17.10 -1.75
CA ASP A 243 -7.93 -17.01 -3.14
C ASP A 243 -6.86 -15.95 -3.38
N PHE A 244 -6.62 -14.98 -2.48
CA PHE A 244 -5.67 -13.89 -2.69
C PHE A 244 -4.54 -13.80 -1.65
N VAL A 245 -3.37 -13.37 -2.12
CA VAL A 245 -2.22 -12.90 -1.34
C VAL A 245 -1.88 -11.47 -1.72
N ASN A 246 -1.10 -10.78 -0.88
CA ASN A 246 -0.65 -9.40 -1.13
C ASN A 246 -1.85 -8.47 -1.38
N ILE A 247 -2.80 -8.50 -0.46
CA ILE A 247 -4.13 -7.93 -0.64
C ILE A 247 -4.09 -6.41 -0.46
N ALA A 248 -4.80 -5.69 -1.33
CA ALA A 248 -5.28 -4.34 -1.04
C ALA A 248 -6.80 -4.36 -0.98
N VAL A 249 -7.37 -3.55 -0.10
CA VAL A 249 -8.83 -3.39 -0.01
C VAL A 249 -9.23 -1.93 0.02
N ARG A 250 -10.42 -1.63 -0.53
CA ARG A 250 -11.08 -0.33 -0.39
C ARG A 250 -12.59 -0.51 -0.32
N VAL A 251 -13.21 0.23 0.59
CA VAL A 251 -14.67 0.37 0.62
C VAL A 251 -15.05 1.58 -0.21
N VAL A 252 -16.07 1.41 -1.04
CA VAL A 252 -16.68 2.49 -1.82
C VAL A 252 -18.15 2.63 -1.41
N PRO A 253 -18.69 3.86 -1.26
CA PRO A 253 -20.06 4.08 -0.79
C PRO A 253 -21.14 3.68 -1.81
N HIS A 254 -20.83 3.74 -3.11
CA HIS A 254 -21.76 3.33 -4.16
C HIS A 254 -21.02 2.61 -5.28
N PHE A 255 -21.36 1.34 -5.48
CA PHE A 255 -20.80 0.49 -6.51
C PHE A 255 -21.89 -0.20 -7.32
N ASP A 256 -22.21 0.39 -8.46
CA ASP A 256 -23.03 -0.18 -9.52
C ASP A 256 -22.10 -0.79 -10.61
N PRO A 257 -21.95 -2.13 -10.64
CA PRO A 257 -21.13 -2.79 -11.64
C PRO A 257 -21.71 -2.72 -13.05
N GLU A 258 -23.02 -2.52 -13.20
CA GLU A 258 -23.71 -2.43 -14.50
C GLU A 258 -23.65 -1.01 -15.07
N ASN A 259 -23.54 -0.01 -14.19
CA ASN A 259 -23.39 1.40 -14.55
C ASN A 259 -22.16 2.06 -13.89
N PRO A 260 -20.94 1.80 -14.42
CA PRO A 260 -19.72 2.35 -13.84
C PRO A 260 -19.66 3.88 -13.67
N ALA A 261 -20.43 4.61 -14.47
CA ALA A 261 -20.49 6.07 -14.42
C ALA A 261 -21.29 6.61 -13.21
N ALA A 262 -22.12 5.77 -12.58
CA ALA A 262 -22.85 6.12 -11.36
C ALA A 262 -22.03 5.89 -10.08
N ASN A 263 -20.91 5.18 -10.17
CA ASN A 263 -20.09 4.84 -9.02
C ASN A 263 -19.59 6.07 -8.26
N VAL A 264 -19.62 5.98 -6.93
CA VAL A 264 -19.01 6.93 -6.02
C VAL A 264 -17.90 6.21 -5.29
N TYR A 265 -16.66 6.60 -5.58
CA TYR A 265 -15.46 5.91 -5.10
C TYR A 265 -14.81 6.53 -3.87
N HIS A 266 -15.31 7.67 -3.39
CA HIS A 266 -14.77 8.33 -2.21
C HIS A 266 -15.86 8.61 -1.20
N LEU A 267 -15.47 8.58 0.07
CA LEU A 267 -16.30 9.07 1.16
C LEU A 267 -16.00 10.55 1.34
N ASP A 268 -17.04 11.38 1.40
CA ASP A 268 -16.95 12.70 1.98
C ASP A 268 -16.65 12.54 3.48
N PRO A 269 -15.50 13.00 3.99
CA PRO A 269 -15.15 12.84 5.40
C PRO A 269 -16.08 13.62 6.35
N THR A 270 -16.92 14.53 5.82
CA THR A 270 -17.85 15.35 6.60
C THR A 270 -19.24 14.72 6.76
N VAL A 271 -19.52 13.65 6.03
CA VAL A 271 -20.80 12.95 6.03
C VAL A 271 -20.57 11.53 6.53
N SER A 272 -21.46 11.00 7.37
CA SER A 272 -21.30 9.65 7.89
C SER A 272 -21.33 8.61 6.74
N PHE A 273 -20.75 7.44 6.99
CA PHE A 273 -20.76 6.36 5.99
C PHE A 273 -22.20 5.97 5.62
N ASP A 274 -23.07 5.81 6.62
CA ASP A 274 -24.47 5.37 6.42
C ASP A 274 -25.30 6.37 5.61
N GLU A 275 -24.99 7.65 5.69
CA GLU A 275 -25.65 8.70 4.91
C GLU A 275 -25.23 8.69 3.43
N GLN A 276 -24.02 8.24 3.11
CA GLN A 276 -23.49 8.20 1.74
C GLN A 276 -23.65 6.82 1.07
N ALA A 277 -23.63 5.76 1.87
CA ALA A 277 -23.59 4.39 1.41
C ALA A 277 -24.96 3.94 0.92
N THR A 278 -25.19 4.04 -0.39
CA THR A 278 -26.44 3.57 -1.02
C THR A 278 -26.32 2.15 -1.56
N GLN A 279 -25.14 1.77 -2.05
CA GLN A 279 -24.78 0.42 -2.50
C GLN A 279 -23.30 0.17 -2.18
N PRO A 280 -22.93 0.09 -0.88
CA PRO A 280 -21.54 -0.02 -0.51
C PRO A 280 -20.94 -1.34 -0.97
N ALA A 281 -19.69 -1.29 -1.43
CA ALA A 281 -18.94 -2.49 -1.79
C ALA A 281 -17.52 -2.46 -1.21
N LEU A 282 -17.02 -3.64 -0.86
CA LEU A 282 -15.61 -3.87 -0.54
C LEU A 282 -14.90 -4.37 -1.79
N LEU A 283 -14.07 -3.52 -2.39
CA LEU A 283 -13.17 -3.88 -3.48
C LEU A 283 -11.91 -4.53 -2.90
N VAL A 284 -11.49 -5.64 -3.49
CA VAL A 284 -10.33 -6.42 -3.06
C VAL A 284 -9.44 -6.73 -4.25
N TRP A 285 -8.21 -6.23 -4.23
CA TRP A 285 -7.17 -6.58 -5.18
C TRP A 285 -6.20 -7.56 -4.54
N GLY A 286 -5.66 -8.48 -5.31
CA GLY A 286 -4.61 -9.37 -4.83
C GLY A 286 -4.09 -10.30 -5.92
N LYS A 287 -3.06 -11.06 -5.59
CA LYS A 287 -2.55 -12.12 -6.47
C LYS A 287 -3.20 -13.45 -6.06
N PRO A 288 -3.47 -14.37 -6.98
CA PRO A 288 -4.13 -15.60 -6.60
C PRO A 288 -3.18 -16.49 -5.78
N ALA A 289 -3.65 -17.02 -4.65
CA ALA A 289 -2.91 -17.83 -3.70
C ALA A 289 -2.58 -19.25 -4.21
N PHE A 290 -3.09 -19.64 -5.39
CA PHE A 290 -2.87 -20.96 -5.98
C PHE A 290 -1.48 -21.13 -6.63
N GLY A 291 -0.67 -20.06 -6.69
CA GLY A 291 0.69 -20.08 -7.21
C GLY A 291 1.76 -19.99 -6.12
N SER A 292 3.00 -20.32 -6.44
CA SER A 292 4.16 -19.99 -5.59
C SER A 292 4.14 -18.48 -5.26
N LEU A 293 4.56 -18.07 -4.07
CA LEU A 293 4.75 -16.64 -3.73
C LEU A 293 5.61 -15.90 -4.77
N PHE A 294 6.48 -16.63 -5.46
CA PHE A 294 7.39 -16.13 -6.48
C PHE A 294 6.84 -16.26 -7.91
N SER A 295 5.63 -16.80 -8.07
CA SER A 295 5.00 -16.97 -9.37
C SER A 295 4.60 -15.61 -9.96
N THR A 296 4.75 -15.50 -11.28
CA THR A 296 4.55 -14.27 -12.06
C THR A 296 3.08 -13.96 -12.33
N VAL A 297 2.21 -14.32 -11.38
CA VAL A 297 0.76 -14.28 -11.60
C VAL A 297 0.29 -12.83 -11.47
N PRO A 298 -0.54 -12.34 -12.39
CA PRO A 298 -0.99 -10.95 -12.36
C PRO A 298 -1.89 -10.65 -11.16
N THR A 299 -2.20 -9.36 -10.99
CA THR A 299 -3.15 -8.89 -9.98
C THR A 299 -4.58 -9.04 -10.48
N TYR A 300 -5.46 -9.52 -9.62
CA TYR A 300 -6.90 -9.70 -9.86
C TYR A 300 -7.69 -8.75 -8.96
N LEU A 301 -8.97 -8.58 -9.29
CA LEU A 301 -9.94 -7.80 -8.53
C LEU A 301 -11.17 -8.66 -8.28
N MET A 302 -11.72 -8.54 -7.08
CA MET A 302 -13.08 -8.96 -6.76
C MET A 302 -13.76 -7.87 -5.93
N TYR A 303 -15.07 -7.97 -5.76
CA TYR A 303 -15.79 -7.19 -4.76
C TYR A 303 -16.72 -8.06 -3.92
N TYR A 304 -17.08 -7.54 -2.75
CA TYR A 304 -18.19 -8.01 -1.93
C TYR A 304 -19.25 -6.92 -1.84
N ASP A 305 -20.51 -7.29 -2.00
CA ASP A 305 -21.65 -6.39 -1.80
C ASP A 305 -21.90 -6.23 -0.30
N LEU A 306 -21.58 -5.06 0.25
CA LEU A 306 -21.78 -4.79 1.68
C LEU A 306 -23.22 -4.39 2.01
N SER A 307 -24.07 -4.15 1.00
CA SER A 307 -25.50 -3.90 1.17
C SER A 307 -26.30 -5.20 1.39
N ALA A 308 -25.77 -6.33 0.91
CA ALA A 308 -26.35 -7.63 1.14
C ALA A 308 -26.29 -8.03 2.64
N THR A 309 -27.20 -8.90 3.05
CA THR A 309 -27.33 -9.37 4.44
C THR A 309 -26.97 -10.84 4.57
N GLY A 310 -26.56 -11.28 5.76
CA GLY A 310 -26.27 -12.70 6.01
C GLY A 310 -25.01 -13.19 5.29
N GLU A 311 -25.04 -14.44 4.82
CA GLU A 311 -23.91 -15.06 4.12
C GLU A 311 -23.65 -14.44 2.74
N ASP A 312 -24.70 -13.95 2.07
CA ASP A 312 -24.61 -13.34 0.74
C ASP A 312 -23.71 -12.08 0.73
N ARG A 313 -23.61 -11.37 1.86
CA ARG A 313 -22.69 -10.23 2.05
C ARG A 313 -21.23 -10.59 1.78
N TRP A 314 -20.88 -11.85 1.97
CA TRP A 314 -19.51 -12.35 1.82
C TRP A 314 -19.36 -13.26 0.60
N LEU A 315 -20.32 -13.22 -0.34
CA LEU A 315 -20.19 -13.87 -1.63
C LEU A 315 -19.28 -13.02 -2.55
N PRO A 316 -18.12 -13.54 -2.98
CA PRO A 316 -17.21 -12.78 -3.82
C PRO A 316 -17.72 -12.69 -5.26
N HIS A 317 -17.55 -11.52 -5.88
CA HIS A 317 -17.77 -11.27 -7.29
C HIS A 317 -16.44 -10.96 -7.97
N TYR A 318 -15.91 -11.91 -8.75
CA TYR A 318 -14.61 -11.83 -9.42
C TYR A 318 -14.73 -11.10 -10.75
N TYR A 319 -13.80 -10.18 -11.02
CA TYR A 319 -13.73 -9.46 -12.28
C TYR A 319 -13.29 -10.38 -13.44
N THR A 320 -14.10 -10.42 -14.50
CA THR A 320 -13.89 -11.27 -15.70
C THR A 320 -13.60 -10.47 -16.97
N GLY A 321 -13.18 -9.20 -16.83
CA GLY A 321 -12.87 -8.33 -17.96
C GLY A 321 -13.95 -7.31 -18.26
N THR A 322 -13.89 -6.68 -19.42
CA THR A 322 -14.84 -5.63 -19.84
C THR A 322 -15.43 -5.95 -21.21
N ILE A 323 -16.72 -5.66 -21.38
CA ILE A 323 -17.42 -5.72 -22.66
C ILE A 323 -18.00 -4.32 -22.92
N GLY A 324 -17.56 -3.66 -24.00
CA GLY A 324 -17.98 -2.29 -24.29
C GLY A 324 -17.60 -1.27 -23.19
N GLY A 325 -16.56 -1.54 -22.41
CA GLY A 325 -16.14 -0.71 -21.26
C GLY A 325 -16.87 -1.00 -19.95
N ILE A 326 -17.88 -1.88 -19.95
CA ILE A 326 -18.62 -2.29 -18.75
C ILE A 326 -17.95 -3.53 -18.15
N PRO A 327 -17.58 -3.52 -16.86
CA PRO A 327 -16.94 -4.65 -16.20
C PRO A 327 -17.90 -5.85 -16.14
N GLN A 328 -17.35 -7.04 -16.28
CA GLN A 328 -18.05 -8.31 -16.16
C GLN A 328 -17.63 -8.97 -14.85
N TRP A 329 -18.57 -9.67 -14.21
CA TRP A 329 -18.38 -10.27 -12.90
C TRP A 329 -18.90 -11.70 -12.85
N SER A 330 -18.28 -12.53 -12.03
CA SER A 330 -18.66 -13.92 -11.79
C SER A 330 -18.62 -14.24 -10.31
N THR A 331 -19.55 -15.02 -9.79
CA THR A 331 -19.51 -15.55 -8.41
C THR A 331 -18.74 -16.87 -8.31
N VAL A 332 -18.34 -17.45 -9.45
CA VAL A 332 -17.58 -18.69 -9.48
C VAL A 332 -16.10 -18.39 -9.25
N SER A 333 -15.56 -18.87 -8.12
CA SER A 333 -14.12 -18.78 -7.80
C SER A 333 -13.30 -19.58 -8.81
N SER A 334 -12.18 -19.03 -9.27
CA SER A 334 -11.31 -19.67 -10.27
C SER A 334 -10.32 -20.70 -9.70
N SER A 335 -10.54 -21.18 -8.48
CA SER A 335 -9.62 -22.11 -7.79
C SER A 335 -9.42 -23.44 -8.51
N GLU A 336 -10.29 -23.80 -9.47
CA GLU A 336 -10.20 -25.08 -10.22
C GLU A 336 -9.49 -25.02 -11.58
N LYS A 337 -8.91 -23.87 -11.94
CA LYS A 337 -8.18 -23.51 -13.18
C LYS A 337 -8.71 -22.14 -13.53
N ILE A 338 -7.84 -21.26 -14.04
CA ILE A 338 -8.23 -20.01 -14.70
C ILE A 338 -9.41 -20.33 -15.60
N ALA A 339 -10.64 -20.07 -15.12
CA ALA A 339 -11.82 -20.23 -15.93
C ALA A 339 -11.57 -19.32 -17.14
N PRO A 340 -11.68 -19.81 -18.37
CA PRO A 340 -11.49 -18.97 -19.55
C PRO A 340 -12.41 -17.75 -19.39
N GLY A 341 -11.83 -16.58 -19.07
CA GLY A 341 -12.60 -15.38 -18.75
C GLY A 341 -12.08 -14.51 -17.61
N LEU A 342 -11.19 -14.94 -16.70
CA LEU A 342 -10.63 -13.96 -15.76
C LEU A 342 -9.63 -13.03 -16.46
N ALA A 343 -9.87 -11.72 -16.36
CA ALA A 343 -8.97 -10.72 -16.90
C ALA A 343 -8.07 -10.19 -15.78
N PRO A 344 -6.73 -10.29 -15.91
CA PRO A 344 -5.85 -9.60 -15.00
C PRO A 344 -6.11 -8.09 -15.09
N VAL A 345 -6.10 -7.44 -13.94
CA VAL A 345 -6.27 -5.99 -13.86
C VAL A 345 -5.01 -5.29 -14.37
N ILE A 346 -3.85 -5.94 -14.24
CA ILE A 346 -2.59 -5.49 -14.84
C ILE A 346 -2.00 -6.64 -15.64
N THR A 347 -1.90 -6.45 -16.95
CA THR A 347 -1.09 -7.29 -17.83
C THR A 347 0.35 -6.77 -17.80
N ALA A 348 1.33 -7.67 -17.73
CA ALA A 348 2.71 -7.29 -18.00
C ALA A 348 2.82 -6.99 -19.50
N ASP A 349 3.05 -5.74 -19.87
CA ASP A 349 3.03 -5.31 -21.27
C ASP A 349 4.37 -5.64 -21.98
N SER A 350 5.40 -6.07 -21.24
CA SER A 350 6.72 -6.43 -21.76
C SER A 350 7.54 -7.34 -20.82
N GLU A 351 8.67 -7.86 -21.31
CA GLU A 351 9.66 -8.61 -20.51
C GLU A 351 10.65 -7.69 -19.75
N THR A 352 10.38 -6.39 -19.68
CA THR A 352 11.30 -5.47 -18.99
C THR A 352 11.29 -5.70 -17.47
N ILE A 353 12.38 -5.37 -16.79
CA ILE A 353 12.48 -5.44 -15.32
C ILE A 353 11.39 -4.60 -14.64
N GLU A 354 10.92 -3.53 -15.30
CA GLU A 354 9.78 -2.72 -14.87
C GLU A 354 8.47 -3.52 -14.85
N ASP A 355 8.33 -4.54 -15.70
CA ASP A 355 7.21 -5.51 -15.66
C ASP A 355 7.47 -6.71 -14.76
N MET A 356 8.73 -7.04 -14.42
CA MET A 356 9.00 -8.04 -13.38
C MET A 356 8.48 -7.59 -12.01
N SER A 357 8.44 -6.27 -11.77
CA SER A 357 7.77 -5.68 -10.60
C SER A 357 6.29 -6.03 -10.49
N ILE A 358 5.61 -6.16 -11.63
CA ILE A 358 4.18 -6.46 -11.74
C ILE A 358 3.94 -7.97 -11.72
N LYS A 359 4.92 -8.74 -12.19
CA LYS A 359 4.92 -10.19 -12.02
C LYS A 359 5.09 -10.55 -10.54
N GLN A 360 5.72 -9.69 -9.73
CA GLN A 360 5.99 -9.93 -8.31
C GLN A 360 5.72 -8.73 -7.38
N PRO A 361 4.53 -8.09 -7.40
CA PRO A 361 4.23 -7.07 -6.41
C PRO A 361 4.05 -7.79 -5.06
N TRP A 362 4.90 -7.43 -4.10
CA TRP A 362 4.88 -8.01 -2.74
C TRP A 362 3.80 -7.37 -1.87
N GLN A 363 3.65 -6.06 -1.97
CA GLN A 363 2.46 -5.37 -1.49
C GLN A 363 2.00 -4.40 -2.55
N ILE A 364 0.68 -4.30 -2.68
CA ILE A 364 0.00 -3.28 -3.44
C ILE A 364 -0.84 -2.46 -2.47
N SER A 365 -1.05 -1.19 -2.80
CA SER A 365 -2.04 -0.33 -2.19
C SER A 365 -2.79 0.38 -3.29
N VAL A 366 -4.12 0.39 -3.20
CA VAL A 366 -4.98 0.96 -4.22
C VAL A 366 -5.93 1.91 -3.53
N SER A 367 -6.10 3.12 -4.07
CA SER A 367 -6.96 4.15 -3.51
C SER A 367 -7.53 5.05 -4.60
N PHE A 368 -8.73 5.58 -4.39
CA PHE A 368 -9.26 6.64 -5.25
C PHE A 368 -8.86 8.00 -4.68
N VAL A 369 -8.25 8.85 -5.52
CA VAL A 369 -7.80 10.19 -5.16
C VAL A 369 -8.78 11.21 -5.76
N PRO A 370 -9.70 11.79 -4.96
CA PRO A 370 -10.80 12.61 -5.47
C PRO A 370 -10.33 13.83 -6.27
N SER A 371 -9.24 14.46 -5.85
CA SER A 371 -8.69 15.63 -6.54
C SER A 371 -8.24 15.35 -7.96
N MET A 372 -7.84 14.11 -8.24
CA MET A 372 -7.41 13.67 -9.56
C MET A 372 -8.54 12.99 -10.34
N HIS A 373 -9.62 12.59 -9.66
CA HIS A 373 -10.64 11.68 -10.18
C HIS A 373 -10.01 10.40 -10.75
N LYS A 374 -8.99 9.88 -10.05
CA LYS A 374 -8.24 8.69 -10.48
C LYS A 374 -8.10 7.70 -9.34
N TRP A 375 -8.18 6.43 -9.69
CA TRP A 375 -7.60 5.35 -8.91
C TRP A 375 -6.08 5.40 -9.04
N ILE A 376 -5.38 5.33 -7.91
CA ILE A 376 -3.93 5.26 -7.79
C ILE A 376 -3.57 3.92 -7.19
N MET A 377 -2.62 3.22 -7.82
CA MET A 377 -2.03 2.01 -7.28
C MET A 377 -0.55 2.24 -6.99
N LEU A 378 -0.14 2.03 -5.74
CA LEU A 378 1.27 1.98 -5.32
C LEU A 378 1.73 0.55 -5.12
N TYR A 379 2.95 0.24 -5.50
CA TYR A 379 3.55 -1.08 -5.30
C TYR A 379 5.08 -1.04 -5.35
N GLY A 380 5.73 -1.95 -4.63
CA GLY A 380 7.20 -2.10 -4.61
C GLY A 380 7.69 -3.27 -5.46
N CYS A 381 8.94 -3.18 -5.94
CA CYS A 381 9.60 -4.17 -6.81
C CYS A 381 10.81 -4.87 -6.17
N ARG A 382 10.70 -5.41 -4.96
CA ARG A 382 11.84 -6.18 -4.42
C ARG A 382 11.41 -7.57 -3.98
N PRO A 383 11.74 -8.62 -4.76
CA PRO A 383 11.71 -9.96 -4.21
C PRO A 383 12.64 -10.05 -3.00
N PRO A 384 12.19 -10.60 -1.86
CA PRO A 384 13.05 -10.91 -0.75
C PRO A 384 14.07 -11.95 -1.24
N GLY A 385 15.34 -11.58 -1.15
CA GLY A 385 16.47 -12.45 -1.43
C GLY A 385 17.13 -12.25 -2.79
N ASN A 386 18.36 -12.75 -2.87
CA ASN A 386 19.23 -12.77 -4.05
C ASN A 386 18.69 -13.72 -5.12
N ALA A 387 17.51 -13.43 -5.66
CA ALA A 387 17.08 -14.04 -6.90
C ALA A 387 18.07 -13.59 -8.00
N ARG A 388 19.18 -14.33 -8.12
CA ARG A 388 20.14 -14.36 -9.24
C ARG A 388 21.28 -13.33 -9.27
N GLY A 389 21.91 -13.00 -8.14
CA GLY A 389 23.18 -12.25 -8.16
C GLY A 389 23.09 -10.83 -8.73
N ILE A 390 21.90 -10.23 -8.66
CA ILE A 390 21.69 -8.83 -8.99
C ILE A 390 22.00 -8.04 -7.71
N SER A 391 23.07 -7.25 -7.71
CA SER A 391 23.29 -6.24 -6.67
C SER A 391 22.10 -5.28 -6.70
N PHE A 392 21.17 -5.45 -5.75
CA PHE A 392 19.97 -4.63 -5.67
C PHE A 392 20.26 -3.21 -5.19
N ALA A 393 21.41 -3.00 -4.55
CA ALA A 393 21.80 -1.71 -4.01
C ALA A 393 21.97 -0.65 -5.09
N ASP A 394 22.37 -1.03 -6.30
CA ASP A 394 22.62 -0.09 -7.40
C ASP A 394 21.62 -0.25 -8.55
N ASN A 395 20.55 -1.03 -8.36
CA ASN A 395 19.61 -1.25 -9.45
C ASN A 395 18.70 -0.02 -9.63
N PRO A 396 18.85 0.78 -10.71
CA PRO A 396 18.05 1.98 -10.93
C PRO A 396 16.59 1.66 -11.28
N LYS A 397 16.19 0.39 -11.23
CA LYS A 397 14.81 -0.08 -11.45
C LYS A 397 14.15 -0.54 -10.14
N VAL A 398 14.83 -0.46 -9.01
CA VAL A 398 14.25 -0.71 -7.69
C VAL A 398 13.65 0.61 -7.15
N GLY A 399 12.50 0.49 -6.50
CA GLY A 399 11.72 1.62 -6.02
C GLY A 399 10.25 1.31 -5.81
N ILE A 400 9.52 2.35 -5.43
CA ILE A 400 8.05 2.37 -5.38
C ILE A 400 7.52 2.92 -6.69
N TYR A 401 6.58 2.18 -7.26
CA TYR A 401 5.92 2.47 -8.53
C TYR A 401 4.48 2.89 -8.30
N MET A 402 3.98 3.69 -9.23
CA MET A 402 2.62 4.21 -9.27
C MET A 402 1.98 3.91 -10.63
N ARG A 403 0.69 3.59 -10.62
CA ARG A 403 -0.19 3.53 -11.79
C ARG A 403 -1.49 4.26 -11.52
N GLU A 404 -2.15 4.71 -12.59
CA GLU A 404 -3.39 5.48 -12.52
C GLU A 404 -4.47 4.85 -13.40
N ALA A 405 -5.73 4.87 -12.97
CA ALA A 405 -6.87 4.43 -13.77
C ALA A 405 -8.12 5.28 -13.48
N ASP A 406 -9.05 5.33 -14.43
CA ASP A 406 -10.37 5.95 -14.22
C ASP A 406 -11.30 5.04 -13.39
N HIS A 407 -11.11 3.73 -13.50
CA HIS A 407 -11.91 2.71 -12.83
C HIS A 407 -11.02 1.73 -12.05
N PRO A 408 -11.54 1.06 -11.00
CA PRO A 408 -10.75 0.17 -10.15
C PRO A 408 -10.23 -1.08 -10.88
N TRP A 409 -10.81 -1.41 -12.03
CA TRP A 409 -10.39 -2.50 -12.92
C TRP A 409 -9.51 -2.05 -14.10
N GLY A 410 -9.18 -0.76 -14.20
CA GLY A 410 -8.37 -0.21 -15.30
C GLY A 410 -9.18 0.36 -16.47
N PRO A 411 -8.54 0.57 -17.65
CA PRO A 411 -7.15 0.26 -17.94
C PRO A 411 -6.20 1.11 -17.07
N TRP A 412 -5.16 0.47 -16.54
CA TRP A 412 -4.15 1.16 -15.73
C TRP A 412 -3.07 1.76 -16.63
N SER A 413 -2.59 2.95 -16.25
CA SER A 413 -1.46 3.60 -16.91
C SER A 413 -0.20 2.72 -16.86
N ALA A 414 0.77 3.01 -17.72
CA ALA A 414 2.12 2.48 -17.57
C ALA A 414 2.69 2.79 -16.16
N ALA A 415 3.54 1.89 -15.65
CA ALA A 415 4.20 2.07 -14.37
C ALA A 415 5.08 3.32 -14.38
N ARG A 416 5.04 4.09 -13.29
CA ARG A 416 6.00 5.17 -13.05
C ARG A 416 6.66 4.98 -11.69
N ARG A 417 7.99 4.94 -11.66
CA ARG A 417 8.72 5.00 -10.39
C ARG A 417 8.56 6.39 -9.78
N ILE A 418 8.00 6.45 -8.58
CA ILE A 418 7.79 7.70 -7.84
C ILE A 418 8.83 7.91 -6.73
N TRP A 419 9.56 6.85 -6.36
CA TRP A 419 10.61 6.92 -5.35
C TRP A 419 11.60 5.75 -5.47
N SER A 420 12.86 5.94 -5.10
CA SER A 420 13.93 4.95 -5.03
C SER A 420 14.91 5.26 -3.91
N ALA A 421 15.28 4.25 -3.12
CA ALA A 421 16.21 4.41 -2.00
C ALA A 421 17.55 5.05 -2.40
N VAL A 422 18.05 4.73 -3.59
CA VAL A 422 19.33 5.22 -4.11
C VAL A 422 19.17 6.63 -4.68
N ALA A 423 18.23 6.82 -5.60
CA ALA A 423 18.10 8.06 -6.36
C ALA A 423 17.57 9.21 -5.50
N ASP A 424 16.74 8.91 -4.49
CA ASP A 424 16.06 9.89 -3.65
C ASP A 424 16.65 9.97 -2.23
N GLY A 425 17.87 9.43 -2.03
CA GLY A 425 18.64 9.62 -0.80
C GLY A 425 18.09 8.89 0.43
N GLY A 426 17.34 7.80 0.25
CA GLY A 426 16.86 7.00 1.37
C GLY A 426 17.97 6.18 2.04
N HIS A 427 18.86 5.61 1.24
CA HIS A 427 20.10 4.98 1.71
C HIS A 427 21.00 6.01 2.40
N THR A 428 21.63 5.60 3.51
CA THR A 428 22.43 6.45 4.41
C THR A 428 21.65 7.51 5.20
N SER A 429 20.38 7.76 4.88
CA SER A 429 19.51 8.67 5.64
C SER A 429 18.65 7.91 6.65
N PHE A 430 17.82 6.99 6.17
CA PHE A 430 16.92 6.20 7.03
C PHE A 430 16.92 4.70 6.71
N MET A 431 17.66 4.29 5.67
CA MET A 431 17.96 2.90 5.32
C MET A 431 19.46 2.66 5.27
N PHE A 432 19.88 1.46 5.65
CA PHE A 432 21.30 1.09 5.66
C PHE A 432 21.85 0.92 4.23
N HIS A 433 23.14 1.22 4.04
CA HIS A 433 23.84 1.06 2.77
C HIS A 433 25.26 0.55 3.03
N SER A 434 25.69 -0.54 2.39
CA SER A 434 26.94 -1.20 2.76
C SER A 434 28.20 -0.73 2.00
N VAL A 435 28.09 0.01 0.89
CA VAL A 435 29.20 0.11 -0.10
C VAL A 435 30.08 1.35 -0.03
N LYS A 436 30.08 2.17 1.01
CA LYS A 436 30.95 3.35 0.92
C LYS A 436 32.45 3.05 0.97
N ASN A 437 32.91 1.85 1.37
CA ASN A 437 34.25 1.34 1.06
C ASN A 437 34.41 -0.13 1.52
N PRO A 438 34.84 -1.10 0.68
CA PRO A 438 35.16 -2.46 1.14
C PRO A 438 36.32 -2.51 2.16
N ASN A 439 37.12 -1.44 2.24
CA ASN A 439 38.21 -1.26 3.22
C ASN A 439 37.92 -0.20 4.29
N ALA A 440 36.85 0.58 4.14
CA ALA A 440 36.35 1.46 5.19
C ALA A 440 34.90 1.04 5.41
N TYR A 441 34.77 0.02 6.24
CA TYR A 441 33.72 -0.05 7.22
C TYR A 441 33.07 1.33 7.41
N ASP A 442 31.87 1.53 6.83
CA ASP A 442 31.06 2.76 6.88
C ASP A 442 30.65 3.12 8.33
N TYR A 443 31.22 2.42 9.29
CA TYR A 443 31.19 2.65 10.72
C TYR A 443 31.91 3.95 11.14
N GLU A 444 32.87 4.47 10.35
CA GLU A 444 33.69 5.63 10.75
C GLU A 444 33.38 6.96 10.03
N LEU A 445 32.75 6.97 8.85
CA LEU A 445 32.72 8.17 8.00
C LEU A 445 31.46 9.03 8.07
N SER A 446 30.36 8.58 8.70
CA SER A 446 29.17 9.42 8.88
C SER A 446 29.02 9.99 10.29
N GLY A 447 29.73 9.49 11.31
CA GLY A 447 29.41 9.78 12.72
C GLY A 447 28.01 9.31 13.16
N ASP A 448 27.23 8.72 12.25
CA ASP A 448 25.93 8.12 12.45
C ASP A 448 26.10 6.59 12.44
N THR A 449 26.57 6.08 13.56
CA THR A 449 26.81 4.67 13.81
C THR A 449 25.50 3.86 13.81
N TYR A 450 25.45 2.75 13.05
CA TYR A 450 24.43 1.68 13.06
C TYR A 450 22.98 2.02 12.67
N ILE A 451 22.75 2.35 11.39
CA ILE A 451 21.39 2.27 10.78
C ILE A 451 20.93 0.80 10.61
N SER A 452 21.81 -0.19 10.83
CA SER A 452 21.47 -1.60 10.71
C SER A 452 20.90 -2.19 12.00
N ASP A 453 19.85 -3.01 11.87
CA ASP A 453 19.28 -3.85 12.93
C ASP A 453 19.98 -5.22 13.05
N HIS A 454 20.91 -5.54 12.16
CA HIS A 454 21.67 -6.78 12.25
C HIS A 454 22.84 -6.65 13.24
N PRO A 455 22.88 -7.49 14.31
CA PRO A 455 23.91 -7.42 15.35
C PRO A 455 25.30 -7.87 14.88
N THR A 456 25.39 -8.49 13.70
CA THR A 456 26.66 -8.87 13.09
C THR A 456 26.69 -8.40 11.65
N PRO A 457 27.76 -7.70 11.19
CA PRO A 457 28.00 -7.54 9.77
C PRO A 457 28.20 -8.93 9.18
N ARG A 458 27.13 -9.54 8.68
CA ARG A 458 27.26 -10.72 7.83
C ARG A 458 28.10 -10.27 6.65
N ASN A 459 29.19 -10.98 6.38
CA ASN A 459 30.18 -10.62 5.37
C ASN A 459 29.68 -10.88 3.93
N ASN A 460 28.39 -10.69 3.70
CA ASN A 460 27.70 -11.02 2.47
C ASN A 460 26.92 -9.78 1.97
N ASP A 461 26.73 -9.68 0.65
CA ASP A 461 26.08 -8.58 -0.07
C ASP A 461 24.59 -8.31 0.29
N TYR A 462 24.14 -8.81 1.44
CA TYR A 462 22.75 -8.88 1.88
C TYR A 462 22.39 -7.82 2.91
N ASN A 463 23.38 -7.08 3.44
CA ASN A 463 23.13 -6.03 4.42
C ASN A 463 22.82 -4.71 3.71
N TYR A 464 21.79 -4.62 2.87
CA TYR A 464 21.30 -3.31 2.40
C TYR A 464 19.92 -3.06 2.95
N GLY A 465 19.62 -1.79 3.18
CA GLY A 465 18.27 -1.37 3.40
C GLY A 465 17.44 -1.48 2.12
N TYR A 466 16.15 -1.73 2.29
CA TYR A 466 15.21 -1.87 1.18
C TYR A 466 13.83 -1.35 1.52
N GLU A 467 13.15 -0.79 0.53
CA GLU A 467 11.76 -0.37 0.62
C GLU A 467 10.78 -1.48 0.25
N TYR A 468 9.62 -1.47 0.89
CA TYR A 468 8.46 -2.30 0.57
C TYR A 468 7.22 -1.77 1.31
N GLY A 469 6.07 -2.45 1.21
CA GLY A 469 4.89 -2.13 2.01
C GLY A 469 4.34 -0.72 1.81
N ALA A 470 4.35 -0.20 0.57
CA ALA A 470 3.78 1.12 0.28
C ALA A 470 2.26 1.08 0.47
N SER A 471 1.73 1.92 1.36
CA SER A 471 0.33 1.96 1.75
C SER A 471 -0.22 3.39 1.75
N ILE A 472 -1.15 3.70 0.84
CA ILE A 472 -1.76 5.01 0.72
C ILE A 472 -2.61 5.31 1.96
N ILE A 473 -2.43 6.51 2.54
CA ILE A 473 -3.23 7.05 3.64
C ILE A 473 -4.18 8.10 3.06
N ASP A 474 -5.35 7.63 2.63
CA ASP A 474 -6.32 8.42 1.86
C ASP A 474 -6.77 9.69 2.59
N SER A 475 -6.98 9.57 3.90
CA SER A 475 -7.40 10.67 4.77
C SER A 475 -6.40 11.80 4.93
N LEU A 476 -5.13 11.56 4.61
CA LEU A 476 -4.08 12.59 4.61
C LEU A 476 -3.84 13.17 3.22
N THR A 477 -4.42 12.58 2.17
CA THR A 477 -4.25 13.00 0.78
C THR A 477 -5.19 14.16 0.46
N TRP A 478 -4.68 15.21 -0.19
CA TRP A 478 -5.45 16.45 -0.40
C TRP A 478 -5.01 17.23 -1.64
N TYR A 479 -5.79 18.28 -1.98
CA TYR A 479 -5.54 19.14 -3.13
C TYR A 479 -5.22 20.57 -2.73
N ASP A 480 -4.04 21.02 -3.11
CA ASP A 480 -3.67 22.43 -3.07
C ASP A 480 -4.22 23.12 -4.32
N SER A 481 -5.39 23.75 -4.17
CA SER A 481 -6.03 24.49 -5.26
C SER A 481 -5.27 25.74 -5.66
N ALA A 482 -4.51 26.35 -4.75
CA ALA A 482 -3.70 27.52 -5.05
C ALA A 482 -2.46 27.15 -5.88
N ALA A 483 -1.85 26.00 -5.60
CA ALA A 483 -0.70 25.49 -6.35
C ALA A 483 -1.07 24.59 -7.55
N GLY A 484 -2.33 24.14 -7.64
CA GLY A 484 -2.77 23.17 -8.63
C GLY A 484 -2.16 21.77 -8.44
N LYS A 485 -1.90 21.36 -7.20
CA LYS A 485 -1.12 20.15 -6.88
C LYS A 485 -1.90 19.20 -5.98
N THR A 486 -1.76 17.90 -6.22
CA THR A 486 -2.26 16.87 -5.31
C THR A 486 -1.14 16.38 -4.42
N HIS A 487 -1.39 16.33 -3.11
CA HIS A 487 -0.46 15.86 -2.10
C HIS A 487 -0.90 14.46 -1.66
N LEU A 488 -0.13 13.45 -2.04
CA LEU A 488 -0.35 12.05 -1.70
C LEU A 488 0.52 11.65 -0.51
N TYR A 489 -0.10 11.15 0.54
CA TYR A 489 0.60 10.61 1.72
C TYR A 489 0.47 9.09 1.77
N TRP A 490 1.56 8.42 2.07
CA TRP A 490 1.61 6.97 2.10
C TRP A 490 2.66 6.48 3.10
N ALA A 491 2.35 5.43 3.84
CA ALA A 491 3.32 4.73 4.67
C ALA A 491 4.20 3.85 3.78
N MET A 492 5.47 3.68 4.15
CA MET A 492 6.41 2.78 3.50
C MET A 492 7.17 2.02 4.57
N SER A 493 7.28 0.71 4.38
CA SER A 493 8.08 -0.14 5.24
C SER A 493 9.51 -0.19 4.70
N THR A 494 10.48 -0.19 5.61
CA THR A 494 11.89 -0.36 5.27
C THR A 494 12.41 -1.61 5.95
N GLY A 495 13.27 -2.36 5.27
CA GLY A 495 14.05 -3.43 5.86
C GLY A 495 15.46 -2.92 6.08
N ASN A 496 16.12 -3.34 7.17
CA ASN A 496 17.47 -2.94 7.55
C ASN A 496 17.67 -1.39 7.56
N PRO A 497 17.07 -0.70 8.55
CA PRO A 497 16.35 -1.25 9.70
C PRO A 497 14.86 -1.45 9.41
N TYR A 498 14.23 -2.44 10.07
CA TYR A 498 12.78 -2.63 10.08
C TYR A 498 12.07 -1.42 10.70
N ARG A 499 11.41 -0.60 9.86
CA ARG A 499 10.70 0.63 10.26
C ARG A 499 9.55 0.94 9.32
N VAL A 500 8.62 1.78 9.78
CA VAL A 500 7.60 2.40 8.93
C VAL A 500 7.83 3.92 8.90
N VAL A 501 7.97 4.45 7.69
CA VAL A 501 8.11 5.89 7.43
C VAL A 501 6.87 6.44 6.73
N LEU A 502 6.54 7.70 6.99
CA LEU A 502 5.55 8.46 6.24
C LEU A 502 6.23 9.16 5.07
N MET A 503 5.77 8.83 3.87
CA MET A 503 6.23 9.40 2.61
C MET A 503 5.20 10.41 2.11
N HIS A 504 5.70 11.45 1.45
CA HIS A 504 4.89 12.50 0.84
C HIS A 504 5.29 12.68 -0.62
N THR A 505 4.32 12.51 -1.52
CA THR A 505 4.48 12.70 -2.96
C THR A 505 3.59 13.85 -3.44
N ILE A 506 4.19 14.81 -4.13
CA ILE A 506 3.47 15.89 -4.80
C ILE A 506 3.25 15.50 -6.27
N LEU A 507 2.00 15.57 -6.71
CA LEU A 507 1.53 15.22 -8.04
C LEU A 507 1.08 16.49 -8.77
N GLU A 508 1.73 16.80 -9.90
CA GLU A 508 1.47 18.00 -10.71
C GLU A 508 1.12 17.61 -12.14
N TYR A 509 -0.17 17.69 -12.50
CA TYR A 509 -0.61 17.47 -13.87
C TYR A 509 -0.31 18.70 -14.72
N SER A 510 0.47 18.50 -15.77
CA SER A 510 0.67 19.49 -16.82
C SER A 510 0.19 18.95 -18.15
N PHE A 511 -0.50 19.78 -18.93
CA PHE A 511 -0.83 19.46 -20.32
C PHE A 511 0.31 19.99 -21.21
N ARG A 512 1.04 19.09 -21.88
CA ARG A 512 2.04 19.48 -22.87
C ARG A 512 1.48 19.29 -24.26
N SER A 513 1.64 20.28 -25.13
CA SER A 513 1.30 20.15 -26.55
C SER A 513 2.14 19.04 -27.17
N VAL A 514 1.50 18.08 -27.83
CA VAL A 514 2.18 17.11 -28.67
C VAL A 514 2.77 17.88 -29.85
N ARG A 515 4.10 17.90 -29.96
CA ARG A 515 4.78 18.52 -31.11
C ARG A 515 4.69 17.64 -32.34
#